data_AF-A0A6V7JNL2-F1
#
_entry.id   AF-A0A6V7JNL2-F1
#
_cell.length_a   1.000
_cell.length_b   1.000
_cell.length_c   1.000
_cell.angle_alpha   90.00
_cell.angle_beta   90.00
_cell.angle_gamma   90.00
#
_symmetry.space_group_name_H-M   'P 1'
#
loop_
_entity.id
_entity.type
_entity.pdbx_description
1 polymer ?
#
loop_
_entity_poly.entity_id
_entity_poly.type
_entity_poly.pdbx_seq_one_letter_code
_entity_poly.pdbx_strand_id
1 'polypeptide(L)'
;WVWAEAGAQPEVEEALEIGGFGYPALAVVNAKKLKYSLLRGSFSHDGITEFLKALSYGRGSTAPIKGAELPKIRETDAWDGKDGELPQEEDIDLSDVDLDEKDEL
;
A
#
# COMPACT_ATOMS: atom_id res chain seq x y z
N TRP A 1 -5.53 -9.74 -10.57
CA TRP A 1 -4.79 -9.09 -9.47
C TRP A 1 -5.68 -9.16 -8.24
N VAL A 2 -5.09 -9.20 -7.05
CA VAL A 2 -5.83 -9.24 -5.79
C VAL A 2 -5.44 -8.02 -4.98
N TRP A 3 -6.36 -7.57 -4.14
CA TRP A 3 -6.14 -6.50 -3.18
C TRP A 3 -6.52 -7.04 -1.80
N ALA A 4 -5.73 -6.69 -0.79
CA ALA A 4 -5.97 -7.06 0.60
C ALA A 4 -5.63 -5.87 1.49
N GLU A 5 -6.36 -5.74 2.59
CA GLU A 5 -6.10 -4.72 3.60
C GLU A 5 -4.77 -4.99 4.29
N ALA A 6 -4.07 -3.90 4.63
CA ALA A 6 -2.87 -3.94 5.43
C ALA A 6 -3.11 -4.68 6.75
N GLY A 7 -2.37 -5.73 7.02
CA GLY A 7 -2.48 -6.54 8.23
C GLY A 7 -3.54 -7.64 8.18
N ALA A 8 -4.37 -7.72 7.14
CA ALA A 8 -5.35 -8.79 7.00
C ALA A 8 -4.69 -10.14 6.65
N GLN A 9 -3.51 -10.11 6.01
CA GLN A 9 -2.79 -11.30 5.56
C GLN A 9 -1.34 -11.33 6.06
N PRO A 10 -1.10 -11.49 7.38
CA PRO A 10 0.23 -11.35 7.97
C PRO A 10 1.24 -12.39 7.43
N GLU A 11 0.78 -13.62 7.14
CA GLU A 11 1.63 -14.68 6.58
C GLU A 11 2.07 -14.37 5.14
N VAL A 12 1.21 -13.74 4.35
CA VAL A 12 1.52 -13.33 2.97
C VAL A 12 2.44 -12.11 2.99
N GLU A 13 2.16 -11.15 3.87
CA GLU A 13 2.96 -9.95 4.03
C GLU A 13 4.40 -10.30 4.45
N GLU A 14 4.56 -11.18 5.45
CA GLU A 14 5.88 -11.63 5.89
C GLU A 14 6.62 -12.40 4.77
N ALA A 15 5.92 -13.26 4.04
CA ALA A 15 6.52 -14.07 2.97
C ALA A 15 7.03 -13.23 1.78
N LEU A 16 6.42 -12.06 1.56
CA LEU A 16 6.76 -11.10 0.52
C LEU A 16 7.58 -9.90 1.03
N GLU A 17 7.96 -9.91 2.31
CA GLU A 17 8.64 -8.80 2.99
C GLU A 17 7.89 -7.44 2.87
N ILE A 18 6.56 -7.50 2.87
CA ILE A 18 5.67 -6.34 2.93
C ILE A 18 5.52 -5.94 4.40
N GLY A 19 5.53 -4.63 4.68
CA GLY A 19 5.44 -4.07 6.04
C GLY A 19 6.63 -3.18 6.44
N GLY A 20 7.79 -3.34 5.80
CA GLY A 20 8.95 -2.47 6.06
C GLY A 20 8.91 -1.12 5.32
N PHE A 21 8.25 -1.06 4.16
CA PHE A 21 8.19 0.15 3.31
C PHE A 21 6.89 0.96 3.50
N GLY A 22 5.97 0.49 4.34
CA GLY A 22 4.65 1.08 4.50
C GLY A 22 3.66 0.68 3.41
N TYR A 23 2.43 1.20 3.51
CA TYR A 23 1.31 0.97 2.61
C TYR A 23 0.96 2.27 1.86
N PRO A 24 0.44 2.20 0.62
CA PRO A 24 0.14 1.00 -0.17
C PRO A 24 1.39 0.32 -0.76
N ALA A 25 1.38 -1.01 -0.81
CA ALA A 25 2.45 -1.83 -1.37
C ALA A 25 1.95 -2.71 -2.52
N LEU A 26 2.74 -2.83 -3.58
CA LEU A 26 2.45 -3.73 -4.71
C LEU A 26 3.57 -4.77 -4.81
N ALA A 27 3.19 -6.04 -4.90
CA ALA A 27 4.10 -7.12 -5.23
C ALA A 27 3.55 -7.98 -6.36
N VAL A 28 4.43 -8.45 -7.23
CA VAL A 28 4.13 -9.42 -8.29
C VAL A 28 4.76 -10.75 -7.89
N VAL A 29 3.95 -11.81 -7.83
CA VAL A 29 4.37 -13.13 -7.39
C VAL A 29 4.28 -14.12 -8.55
N ASN A 30 5.33 -14.90 -8.75
CA ASN A 30 5.34 -16.05 -9.63
C ASN A 30 5.24 -17.34 -8.80
N ALA A 31 4.02 -17.86 -8.64
CA ALA A 31 3.76 -19.06 -7.86
C ALA A 31 4.48 -20.32 -8.38
N LYS A 32 4.77 -20.41 -9.69
CA LYS A 32 5.49 -21.55 -10.27
C LYS A 32 6.98 -21.54 -9.94
N LYS A 33 7.57 -20.34 -9.90
CA LYS A 33 9.01 -20.15 -9.62
C LYS A 33 9.29 -19.78 -8.15
N LEU A 34 8.25 -19.57 -7.35
CA LEU A 34 8.31 -19.11 -5.95
C LEU A 34 9.21 -17.88 -5.79
N LYS A 35 9.06 -16.93 -6.72
CA LYS A 35 9.75 -15.64 -6.70
C LYS A 35 8.74 -14.53 -6.68
N TYR A 36 9.10 -13.42 -6.06
CA TYR A 36 8.32 -12.19 -6.12
C TYR A 36 9.19 -11.02 -6.52
N SER A 37 8.54 -9.93 -6.92
CA SER A 37 9.16 -8.63 -7.11
C SER A 37 8.27 -7.59 -6.45
N LEU A 38 8.87 -6.74 -5.64
CA LEU A 38 8.17 -5.66 -4.95
C LEU A 38 8.35 -4.36 -5.72
N LEU A 39 7.30 -3.56 -5.85
CA LEU A 39 7.38 -2.21 -6.38
C LEU A 39 8.18 -1.35 -5.39
N ARG A 40 9.41 -1.01 -5.76
CA ARG A 40 10.29 -0.10 -5.02
C ARG A 40 10.23 1.27 -5.72
N GLY A 41 9.21 2.07 -5.42
CA GLY A 41 9.01 3.37 -6.05
C GLY A 41 7.66 3.99 -5.71
N SER A 42 7.33 5.11 -6.37
CA SER A 42 6.06 5.78 -6.18
C SER A 42 4.89 4.89 -6.62
N PHE A 43 3.88 4.79 -5.76
CA PHE A 43 2.61 4.15 -6.08
C PHE A 43 1.76 5.11 -6.94
N SER A 44 2.16 5.28 -8.20
CA SER A 44 1.45 6.09 -9.20
C SER A 44 1.18 5.27 -10.45
N HIS A 45 0.26 5.74 -11.30
CA HIS A 45 -0.05 5.08 -12.58
C HIS A 45 1.22 4.82 -13.41
N ASP A 46 2.08 5.83 -13.54
CA ASP A 46 3.33 5.71 -14.30
C ASP A 46 4.33 4.78 -13.61
N GLY A 47 4.46 4.87 -12.27
CA GLY A 47 5.37 4.00 -11.51
C GLY A 47 4.99 2.53 -11.61
N ILE A 48 3.70 2.21 -11.50
CA ILE A 48 3.18 0.84 -11.65
C ILE A 48 3.35 0.38 -13.10
N THR A 49 3.05 1.22 -14.09
CA THR A 49 3.17 0.87 -15.50
C THR A 49 4.61 0.54 -15.88
N GLU A 50 5.57 1.37 -15.48
CA GLU A 50 6.98 1.11 -15.75
C GLU A 50 7.49 -0.14 -15.03
N PHE A 51 7.06 -0.37 -13.80
CA PHE A 51 7.38 -1.59 -13.06
C PHE A 51 6.88 -2.87 -13.75
N LEU A 52 5.62 -2.87 -14.21
CA LEU A 52 5.04 -4.01 -14.93
C LEU A 52 5.71 -4.24 -16.28
N LYS A 53 6.04 -3.16 -17.01
CA LYS A 53 6.82 -3.24 -18.26
C LYS A 53 8.21 -3.83 -17.99
N ALA A 54 8.92 -3.33 -16.99
CA ALA A 54 10.26 -3.80 -16.63
C ALA A 54 10.24 -5.31 -16.32
N LEU A 55 9.27 -5.78 -15.54
CA LEU A 55 9.05 -7.21 -15.28
C LEU A 55 8.73 -8.02 -16.54
N SER A 56 7.91 -7.47 -17.44
CA SER A 56 7.55 -8.11 -18.71
C SER A 56 8.76 -8.32 -19.62
N TYR A 57 9.71 -7.38 -19.60
CA TYR A 57 10.99 -7.50 -20.31
C TYR A 57 12.04 -8.33 -19.55
N GLY A 58 11.70 -8.93 -18.41
CA GLY A 58 12.62 -9.70 -17.58
C GLY A 58 13.67 -8.84 -16.86
N ARG A 59 13.48 -7.52 -16.84
CA ARG A 59 14.36 -6.55 -16.17
C ARG A 59 13.67 -6.14 -14.87
N GLY A 60 13.94 -6.85 -13.78
CA GLY A 60 13.38 -6.53 -12.49
C GLY A 60 14.07 -7.30 -11.38
N SER A 61 14.27 -6.64 -10.24
CA SER A 61 14.81 -7.31 -9.06
C SER A 61 13.76 -8.31 -8.56
N THR A 62 14.11 -9.60 -8.55
CA THR A 62 13.26 -10.66 -8.03
C THR A 62 13.91 -11.28 -6.81
N ALA A 63 13.13 -11.48 -5.77
CA ALA A 63 13.52 -12.15 -4.54
C ALA A 63 12.81 -13.51 -4.43
N PRO A 64 13.43 -14.52 -3.81
CA PRO A 64 12.75 -15.77 -3.49
C PRO A 64 11.72 -15.54 -2.38
N ILE A 65 10.56 -16.18 -2.48
CA ILE A 65 9.55 -16.14 -1.40
C ILE A 65 10.15 -16.82 -0.17
N LYS A 66 10.01 -16.19 1.01
CA LYS A 66 10.52 -16.72 2.27
C LYS A 66 9.92 -18.10 2.54
N GLY A 67 10.77 -19.08 2.87
CA GLY A 67 10.35 -20.46 3.13
C GLY A 67 10.15 -21.34 1.89
N ALA A 68 10.28 -20.80 0.66
CA ALA A 68 10.12 -21.57 -0.59
C ALA A 68 8.79 -22.35 -0.69
N GLU A 69 7.74 -21.85 -0.04
CA GLU A 69 6.39 -22.38 -0.10
C GLU A 69 5.41 -21.24 -0.37
N LEU A 70 4.24 -21.57 -0.91
CA LEU A 70 3.18 -20.58 -1.03
C LEU A 70 2.64 -20.27 0.38
N PRO A 71 2.60 -18.99 0.79
CA PRO A 71 2.08 -18.63 2.11
C PRO A 71 0.62 -19.05 2.24
N LYS A 72 0.21 -19.40 3.46
CA LYS A 72 -1.19 -19.71 3.75
C LYS A 72 -2.00 -18.42 3.62
N ILE A 73 -3.04 -18.48 2.81
CA ILE A 73 -4.01 -17.40 2.66
C ILE A 73 -5.08 -17.64 3.72
N ARG A 74 -5.29 -16.65 4.59
CA ARG A 74 -6.40 -16.70 5.56
C ARG A 74 -7.70 -16.32 4.86
N GLU A 75 -8.81 -16.89 5.29
CA GLU A 75 -10.12 -16.33 4.94
C GLU A 75 -10.27 -15.00 5.68
N THR A 76 -10.50 -13.95 4.91
CA THR A 76 -10.77 -12.60 5.42
C THR A 76 -12.09 -12.14 4.83
N ASP A 77 -12.84 -11.35 5.59
CA ASP A 77 -14.04 -10.71 5.07
C ASP A 77 -13.69 -9.85 3.85
N ALA A 78 -14.58 -9.85 2.86
CA ALA A 78 -14.40 -9.03 1.69
C ALA A 78 -14.49 -7.55 2.10
N TRP A 79 -13.49 -6.76 1.70
CA TRP A 79 -13.54 -5.30 1.87
C TRP A 79 -14.82 -4.76 1.22
N ASP A 80 -15.60 -3.98 1.97
CA ASP A 80 -16.96 -3.55 1.61
C ASP A 80 -17.01 -2.36 0.63
N GLY A 81 -15.85 -1.81 0.27
CA GLY A 81 -15.69 -0.75 -0.72
C GLY A 81 -15.86 0.65 -0.14
N LYS A 82 -16.12 0.75 1.17
CA LYS A 82 -16.26 2.02 1.85
C LYS A 82 -14.91 2.33 2.48
N ASP A 83 -14.12 3.15 1.80
CA ASP A 83 -13.10 3.93 2.51
C ASP A 83 -13.80 4.58 3.72
N GLY A 84 -13.18 4.47 4.90
CA GLY A 84 -13.63 5.25 6.06
C GLY A 84 -13.69 6.69 5.59
N GLU A 85 -14.89 7.29 5.61
CA GLU A 85 -15.06 8.71 5.28
C GLU A 85 -13.89 9.46 5.92
N LEU A 86 -13.14 10.22 5.10
CA LEU A 86 -12.16 11.13 5.65
C LEU A 86 -12.86 11.83 6.82
N PRO A 87 -12.32 11.77 8.05
CA PRO A 87 -12.95 12.46 9.17
C PRO A 87 -13.22 13.86 8.65
N GLN A 88 -14.51 14.23 8.58
CA GLN A 88 -14.88 15.54 8.09
C GLN A 88 -14.00 16.49 8.88
N GLU A 89 -13.25 17.34 8.16
CA GLU A 89 -12.55 18.42 8.80
C GLU A 89 -13.65 19.14 9.60
N GLU A 90 -13.63 18.98 10.93
CA GLU A 90 -14.55 19.72 11.77
C GLU A 90 -14.31 21.17 11.39
N ASP A 91 -15.34 21.85 10.86
CA ASP A 91 -15.30 23.29 10.65
C ASP A 91 -14.90 23.88 11.99
N ILE A 92 -13.62 24.21 12.15
CA ILE A 92 -13.07 24.75 13.38
C ILE A 92 -13.87 26.02 13.62
N ASP A 93 -14.67 26.05 14.68
CA ASP A 93 -15.46 27.22 15.02
C ASP A 93 -14.49 28.32 15.46
N LEU A 94 -14.12 29.19 14.52
CA LEU A 94 -13.25 30.34 14.73
C LEU A 94 -14.00 31.52 15.37
N SER A 95 -15.23 31.34 15.85
CA SER A 95 -15.97 32.40 16.55
C SER A 95 -15.36 32.81 17.90
N ASP A 96 -14.53 31.95 18.50
CA ASP A 96 -13.75 32.25 19.72
C ASP A 96 -12.44 33.02 19.43
N VAL A 97 -12.13 33.28 18.15
CA VAL A 97 -10.93 34.02 17.74
C VAL A 97 -11.31 35.44 17.31
N ASP A 98 -11.30 36.37 18.27
CA ASP A 98 -11.35 37.81 17.99
C ASP A 98 -10.01 38.25 17.36
N LEU A 99 -10.03 38.53 16.06
CA LEU A 99 -8.91 39.14 15.31
C LEU A 99 -8.93 40.67 15.32
N ASP A 100 -9.67 41.26 16.25
CA ASP A 100 -9.72 42.71 16.40
C ASP A 100 -8.54 43.20 17.25
N GLU A 101 -7.87 44.22 16.70
CA GLU A 101 -6.85 45.07 17.34
C GLU A 101 -5.42 44.51 17.41
N LYS A 102 -4.78 44.44 16.24
CA LYS A 102 -3.38 44.88 16.16
C LYS A 102 -3.36 46.35 15.74
N ASP A 103 -3.37 47.22 16.75
CA ASP A 103 -3.14 48.67 16.65
C ASP A 103 -2.01 48.97 15.65
N GLU A 104 -2.36 49.71 14.59
CA GLU A 104 -1.40 50.52 13.85
C GLU A 104 -0.97 51.68 14.77
N LEU A 105 0.26 51.64 15.28
CA LEU A 105 0.93 52.82 15.84
C LEU A 105 2.42 52.87 15.44
#